data_AF-A0A3Q7EIK2-F1
#
_entry.id   AF-A0A3Q7EIK2-F1
#
_cell.length_a   1.000
_cell.length_b   1.000
_cell.length_c   1.000
_cell.angle_alpha   90.00
_cell.angle_beta   90.00
_cell.angle_gamma   90.00
#
_symmetry.space_group_name_H-M   'P 1'
#
loop_
_entity.id
_entity.type
_entity.pdbx_description
1 polymer ?
#
loop_
_entity_poly.entity_id
_entity_poly.type
_entity_poly.pdbx_seq_one_letter_code
_entity_poly.pdbx_strand_id
1 'polypeptide(L)'
;MGMNEEDGVARIEGVVVVDPKPQNGVAAKAIDWVEWAIIKLMNDSTKPLPFLQGNFAPTDETPPLKNLPVIGHLPECLNGEFVRVGPNPKFAPVAGYHWFDGDGMIHGLQIKDGKATYVSRFVRTSRLKQEEFFGGAKFMKIGDLKGLFGLFSVYIYMLREKLKVLDTSYGNGTANTAMIYHHGKLLALHEGDKPCS
;
A
#
# COMPACT_ATOMS: atom_id res chain seq x y z
N MET A 1 -6.36 -15.62 -22.11
CA MET A 1 -6.85 -15.36 -20.74
C MET A 1 -8.11 -14.51 -20.89
N GLY A 2 -9.28 -15.01 -20.49
CA GLY A 2 -10.57 -14.38 -20.80
C GLY A 2 -10.86 -13.22 -19.85
N MET A 3 -10.99 -12.01 -20.38
CA MET A 3 -11.57 -10.87 -19.66
C MET A 3 -13.09 -10.97 -19.79
N ASN A 4 -13.80 -11.02 -18.66
CA ASN A 4 -15.25 -10.91 -18.63
C ASN A 4 -15.60 -9.57 -17.99
N GLU A 5 -16.42 -8.76 -18.67
CA GLU A 5 -17.01 -7.53 -18.15
C GLU A 5 -18.43 -7.87 -17.66
N GLU A 6 -18.61 -7.90 -16.35
CA GLU A 6 -19.92 -7.96 -15.70
C GLU A 6 -20.10 -6.67 -14.91
N ASP A 7 -21.26 -6.02 -15.04
CA ASP A 7 -21.61 -4.76 -14.39
C ASP A 7 -20.61 -3.60 -14.61
N GLY A 8 -19.88 -3.62 -15.73
CA GLY A 8 -18.86 -2.61 -16.07
C GLY A 8 -17.55 -2.72 -15.28
N VAL A 9 -17.33 -3.85 -14.58
CA VAL A 9 -16.10 -4.14 -13.83
C VAL A 9 -15.36 -5.29 -14.49
N ALA A 10 -14.15 -5.02 -14.97
CA ALA A 10 -13.29 -6.04 -15.57
C ALA A 10 -12.82 -7.06 -14.51
N ARG A 11 -12.87 -8.35 -14.85
CA ARG A 11 -12.37 -9.42 -13.99
C ARG A 11 -11.39 -10.33 -14.73
N ILE A 12 -10.35 -10.79 -14.03
CA ILE A 12 -9.42 -11.84 -14.47
C ILE A 12 -9.55 -13.00 -13.49
N GLU A 13 -9.95 -14.18 -13.98
CA GLU A 13 -10.15 -15.38 -13.14
C GLU A 13 -11.07 -15.12 -11.92
N GLY A 14 -12.08 -14.28 -12.10
CA GLY A 14 -13.03 -13.87 -11.04
C GLY A 14 -12.50 -12.79 -10.08
N VAL A 15 -11.23 -12.38 -10.17
CA VAL A 15 -10.65 -11.27 -9.41
C VAL A 15 -10.96 -9.96 -10.11
N VAL A 16 -11.45 -8.97 -9.35
CA VAL A 16 -11.70 -7.61 -9.86
C VAL A 16 -10.39 -6.93 -10.23
N VAL A 17 -10.32 -6.44 -11.48
CA VAL A 17 -9.20 -5.62 -11.92
C VAL A 17 -9.38 -4.22 -11.33
N VAL A 18 -8.42 -3.80 -10.51
CA VAL A 18 -8.41 -2.48 -9.88
C VAL A 18 -8.04 -1.43 -10.93
N ASP A 19 -8.99 -0.59 -11.34
CA ASP A 19 -8.79 0.51 -12.31
C ASP A 19 -9.46 1.81 -11.83
N PRO A 20 -8.92 2.45 -10.77
CA PRO A 20 -9.45 3.72 -10.27
C PRO A 20 -9.20 4.86 -11.25
N LYS A 21 -10.12 5.84 -11.29
CA LYS A 21 -10.08 6.98 -12.22
C LYS A 21 -9.97 8.32 -11.47
N PRO A 22 -8.84 8.58 -10.77
CA PRO A 22 -8.62 9.84 -10.07
C PRO A 22 -8.49 11.02 -11.06
N GLN A 23 -8.82 12.22 -10.59
CA GLN A 23 -8.69 13.45 -11.39
C GLN A 23 -7.61 14.39 -10.84
N ASN A 24 -6.63 14.74 -11.68
CA ASN A 24 -5.57 15.70 -11.36
C ASN A 24 -5.81 17.08 -12.02
N GLY A 25 -6.99 17.66 -11.77
CA GLY A 25 -7.40 18.95 -12.32
C GLY A 25 -6.93 20.17 -11.50
N VAL A 26 -7.42 21.35 -11.87
CA VAL A 26 -7.15 22.61 -11.14
C VAL A 26 -7.60 22.52 -9.68
N ALA A 27 -8.75 21.91 -9.42
CA ALA A 27 -9.26 21.70 -8.07
C ALA A 27 -8.31 20.84 -7.20
N ALA A 28 -7.76 19.76 -7.77
CA ALA A 28 -6.78 18.91 -7.07
C ALA A 28 -5.55 19.71 -6.64
N LYS A 29 -4.97 20.49 -7.56
CA LYS A 29 -3.82 21.35 -7.29
C LYS A 29 -4.11 22.44 -6.25
N ALA A 30 -5.30 23.03 -6.28
CA ALA A 30 -5.71 24.02 -5.29
C ALA A 30 -5.83 23.41 -3.89
N ILE A 31 -6.45 22.22 -3.78
CA ILE A 31 -6.53 21.47 -2.51
C ILE A 31 -5.14 21.14 -1.99
N ASP A 32 -4.26 20.63 -2.84
CA ASP A 32 -2.89 20.28 -2.47
C ASP A 32 -2.11 21.48 -1.95
N TRP A 33 -2.29 22.65 -2.57
CA TRP A 33 -1.64 23.89 -2.14
C TRP A 33 -2.15 24.34 -0.76
N VAL A 34 -3.47 24.29 -0.53
CA VAL A 34 -4.07 24.63 0.76
C VAL A 34 -3.61 23.65 1.85
N GLU A 35 -3.64 22.36 1.56
CA GLU A 35 -3.18 21.30 2.47
C GLU A 35 -1.71 21.54 2.85
N TRP A 36 -0.83 21.74 1.87
CA TRP A 36 0.58 22.06 2.10
C TRP A 36 0.77 23.30 2.99
N ALA A 37 0.04 24.38 2.72
CA ALA A 37 0.15 25.62 3.49
C ALA A 37 -0.24 25.40 4.95
N ILE A 38 -1.31 24.65 5.20
CA ILE A 38 -1.81 24.34 6.55
C ILE A 38 -0.86 23.41 7.28
N ILE A 39 -0.34 22.36 6.61
CA ILE A 39 0.67 21.46 7.20
C ILE A 39 1.90 22.24 7.62
N LYS A 40 2.40 23.13 6.76
CA LYS A 40 3.59 23.93 7.06
C LYS A 40 3.41 24.82 8.29
N LEU A 41 2.18 25.25 8.57
CA LEU A 41 1.84 26.05 9.75
C LEU A 41 1.62 25.21 11.01
N MET A 42 1.05 24.02 10.87
CA MET A 42 0.54 23.23 12.01
C MET A 42 1.41 22.03 12.38
N ASN A 43 2.21 21.51 11.45
CA ASN A 43 3.04 20.32 11.66
C ASN A 43 4.47 20.70 12.01
N ASP A 44 4.95 20.19 13.13
CA ASP A 44 6.35 20.33 13.53
C ASP A 44 7.20 19.24 12.86
N SER A 45 7.72 19.56 11.67
CA SER A 45 8.55 18.63 10.89
C SER A 45 9.90 18.29 11.54
N THR A 46 10.26 18.95 12.65
CA THR A 46 11.48 18.61 13.41
C THR A 46 11.29 17.36 14.28
N LYS A 47 10.03 16.97 14.55
CA LYS A 47 9.74 15.79 15.34
C LYS A 47 9.96 14.52 14.50
N PRO A 48 10.77 13.57 14.99
CA PRO A 48 10.95 12.30 14.31
C PRO A 48 9.61 11.55 14.17
N LEU A 49 9.43 10.87 13.04
CA LEU A 49 8.41 9.84 12.87
C LEU A 49 9.01 8.50 13.30
N PRO A 50 8.69 7.96 14.51
CA PRO A 50 9.41 6.81 15.05
C PRO A 50 9.21 5.55 14.21
N PHE A 51 8.01 5.40 13.63
CA PHE A 51 7.64 4.25 12.79
C PHE A 51 8.13 4.34 11.34
N LEU A 52 9.11 5.21 11.07
CA LEU A 52 9.83 5.31 9.78
C LEU A 52 11.35 5.28 9.98
N GLN A 53 11.82 4.83 11.13
CA GLN A 53 13.24 4.80 11.48
C GLN A 53 13.75 3.39 11.71
N GLY A 54 15.05 3.19 11.48
CA GLY A 54 15.72 1.92 11.68
C GLY A 54 15.00 0.78 10.94
N ASN A 55 14.63 -0.27 11.67
CA ASN A 55 13.94 -1.43 11.10
C ASN A 55 12.49 -1.14 10.64
N PHE A 56 11.92 0.03 10.96
CA PHE A 56 10.62 0.48 10.47
C PHE A 56 10.74 1.41 9.24
N ALA A 57 11.96 1.72 8.80
CA ALA A 57 12.15 2.53 7.61
C ALA A 57 11.61 1.80 6.36
N PRO A 58 11.02 2.53 5.40
CA PRO A 58 10.56 1.94 4.15
C PRO A 58 11.73 1.32 3.37
N THR A 59 11.41 0.27 2.62
CA THR A 59 12.33 -0.43 1.73
C THR A 59 11.78 -0.49 0.32
N ASP A 60 12.68 -0.56 -0.66
CA ASP A 60 12.32 -0.72 -2.06
C ASP A 60 11.95 -2.17 -2.40
N GLU A 61 11.26 -2.33 -3.53
CA GLU A 61 11.01 -3.66 -4.08
C GLU A 61 12.32 -4.34 -4.47
N THR A 62 12.47 -5.60 -4.10
CA THR A 62 13.62 -6.42 -4.49
C THR A 62 13.18 -7.36 -5.61
N PRO A 63 13.72 -7.27 -6.83
CA PRO A 63 13.46 -8.26 -7.87
C PRO A 63 13.92 -9.66 -7.44
N PRO A 64 13.44 -10.74 -8.09
CA PRO A 64 13.80 -12.10 -7.69
C PRO A 64 15.32 -12.30 -7.62
N LEU A 65 15.84 -12.37 -6.39
CA LEU A 65 17.26 -12.56 -6.09
C LEU A 65 17.50 -14.04 -5.84
N LYS A 66 18.05 -14.71 -6.86
CA LYS A 66 18.29 -16.16 -6.87
C LYS A 66 19.59 -16.52 -6.19
N ASN A 67 19.70 -17.78 -5.75
CA ASN A 67 20.91 -18.37 -5.18
C ASN A 67 21.47 -17.58 -4.00
N LEU A 68 20.59 -17.23 -3.05
CA LEU A 68 21.03 -16.57 -1.82
C LEU A 68 22.08 -17.42 -1.09
N PRO A 69 23.08 -16.78 -0.45
CA PRO A 69 24.06 -17.50 0.37
C PRO A 69 23.37 -18.27 1.49
N VAL A 70 23.71 -19.55 1.64
CA VAL A 70 23.21 -20.44 2.70
C VAL A 70 24.38 -20.79 3.61
N ILE A 71 24.19 -20.58 4.91
CA ILE A 71 25.11 -21.04 5.95
C ILE A 71 24.51 -22.32 6.54
N GLY A 72 25.24 -23.44 6.48
CA GLY A 72 24.72 -24.75 6.86
C GLY A 72 24.09 -25.49 5.68
N HIS A 73 22.97 -26.20 5.91
CA HIS A 73 22.25 -26.91 4.86
C HIS A 73 20.73 -26.63 4.96
N LEU A 74 20.06 -26.54 3.81
CA LEU A 74 18.61 -26.50 3.72
C LEU A 74 18.10 -27.95 3.61
N PRO A 75 17.23 -28.42 4.52
CA PRO A 75 16.66 -29.76 4.43
C PRO A 75 15.91 -29.98 3.11
N GLU A 76 16.07 -31.15 2.49
CA GLU A 76 15.44 -31.49 1.21
C GLU A 76 13.90 -31.47 1.28
N CYS A 77 13.34 -31.70 2.47
CA CYS A 77 11.89 -31.63 2.70
C CYS A 77 11.34 -30.19 2.69
N LEU A 78 12.19 -29.16 2.80
CA LEU A 78 11.76 -27.77 2.62
C LEU A 78 11.71 -27.46 1.13
N ASN A 79 10.53 -27.60 0.54
CA ASN A 79 10.27 -27.26 -0.85
C ASN A 79 8.95 -26.48 -0.93
N GLY A 80 9.06 -25.16 -1.01
CA GLY A 80 7.90 -24.27 -0.94
C GLY A 80 8.28 -22.81 -0.77
N GLU A 81 7.28 -22.00 -0.40
CA GLU A 81 7.41 -20.56 -0.28
C GLU A 81 6.98 -20.10 1.11
N PHE A 82 7.87 -19.38 1.79
CA PHE A 82 7.52 -18.60 2.96
C PHE A 82 7.15 -17.19 2.52
N VAL A 83 5.92 -16.78 2.79
CA VAL A 83 5.40 -15.47 2.43
C VAL A 83 4.96 -14.72 3.68
N ARG A 84 5.31 -13.44 3.77
CA ARG A 84 4.80 -12.52 4.80
C ARG A 84 4.41 -11.20 4.17
N VAL A 85 3.44 -10.52 4.77
CA VAL A 85 3.04 -9.16 4.39
C VAL A 85 3.28 -8.23 5.57
N GLY A 86 3.55 -6.97 5.28
CA GLY A 86 3.63 -5.93 6.30
C GLY A 86 3.52 -4.53 5.72
N PRO A 87 3.45 -3.52 6.60
CA PRO A 87 3.35 -2.12 6.21
C PRO A 87 4.71 -1.60 5.73
N ASN A 88 4.71 -0.97 4.55
CA ASN A 88 5.86 -0.31 3.95
C ASN A 88 5.33 0.88 3.12
N PRO A 89 5.43 2.14 3.56
CA PRO A 89 4.88 3.26 2.81
C PRO A 89 5.69 3.53 1.54
N LYS A 90 5.05 3.57 0.37
CA LYS A 90 5.72 3.88 -0.90
C LYS A 90 6.15 5.34 -0.97
N PHE A 91 5.29 6.23 -0.47
CA PHE A 91 5.52 7.67 -0.45
C PHE A 91 5.61 8.16 0.99
N ALA A 92 6.44 9.19 1.20
CA ALA A 92 6.54 9.84 2.50
C ALA A 92 5.15 10.34 2.95
N PRO A 93 4.79 10.16 4.23
CA PRO A 93 3.55 10.68 4.77
C PRO A 93 3.55 12.21 4.72
N VAL A 94 2.34 12.75 4.67
CA VAL A 94 2.12 14.19 4.53
C VAL A 94 2.38 14.92 5.87
N ALA A 95 1.95 14.33 6.99
CA ALA A 95 2.24 14.85 8.32
C ALA A 95 2.58 13.74 9.31
N GLY A 96 1.58 12.95 9.72
CA GLY A 96 1.74 11.91 10.73
C GLY A 96 1.87 10.51 10.12
N TYR A 97 2.41 9.59 10.92
CA TYR A 97 2.53 8.19 10.51
C TYR A 97 2.46 7.25 11.71
N HIS A 98 1.62 6.23 11.59
CA HIS A 98 1.54 5.08 12.48
C HIS A 98 2.03 3.84 11.72
N TRP A 99 2.58 2.84 12.43
CA TRP A 99 3.12 1.64 11.77
C TRP A 99 2.09 0.85 10.94
N PHE A 100 0.78 1.03 11.17
CA PHE A 100 -0.29 0.36 10.41
C PHE A 100 -0.66 1.10 9.12
N ASP A 101 -0.13 2.30 8.90
CA ASP A 101 -0.51 3.16 7.77
C ASP A 101 0.19 2.82 6.44
N GLY A 102 1.22 1.98 6.48
CA GLY A 102 2.05 1.69 5.31
C GLY A 102 1.34 0.85 4.27
N ASP A 103 1.71 1.03 3.00
CA ASP A 103 1.20 0.18 1.92
C ASP A 103 1.64 -1.28 2.15
N GLY A 104 0.81 -2.24 1.78
CA GLY A 104 1.13 -3.65 1.91
C GLY A 104 2.30 -4.02 1.01
N MET A 105 3.38 -4.53 1.60
CA MET A 105 4.48 -5.14 0.85
C MET A 105 4.61 -6.61 1.24
N ILE A 106 4.58 -7.48 0.22
CA ILE A 106 4.79 -8.91 0.36
C ILE A 106 6.26 -9.21 0.22
N HIS A 107 6.78 -10.02 1.12
CA HIS A 107 8.10 -10.63 1.05
C HIS A 107 7.92 -12.13 0.84
N GLY A 108 8.53 -12.66 -0.21
CA GLY A 108 8.54 -14.08 -0.53
C GLY A 108 9.95 -14.65 -0.45
N LEU A 109 10.09 -15.79 0.23
CA LEU A 109 11.30 -16.61 0.24
C LEU A 109 10.94 -18.01 -0.28
N GLN A 110 11.35 -18.30 -1.51
CA GLN A 110 11.20 -19.62 -2.10
C GLN A 110 12.42 -20.47 -1.74
N ILE A 111 12.18 -21.67 -1.23
CA ILE A 111 13.19 -22.71 -1.05
C ILE A 111 12.85 -23.87 -1.96
N LYS A 112 13.80 -24.23 -2.83
CA LYS A 112 13.64 -25.34 -3.77
C LYS A 112 15.00 -25.91 -4.15
N ASP A 113 15.11 -27.24 -4.14
CA ASP A 113 16.32 -27.98 -4.55
C ASP A 113 17.60 -27.47 -3.84
N GLY A 114 17.51 -27.24 -2.53
CA GLY A 114 18.61 -26.73 -1.71
C GLY A 114 19.00 -25.26 -1.96
N LYS A 115 18.20 -24.52 -2.73
CA LYS A 115 18.45 -23.11 -3.08
C LYS A 115 17.36 -22.20 -2.52
N ALA A 116 17.75 -20.99 -2.15
CA ALA A 116 16.84 -19.94 -1.71
C ALA A 116 16.78 -18.79 -2.72
N THR A 117 15.56 -18.28 -2.97
CA THR A 117 15.29 -17.10 -3.79
C THR A 117 14.39 -16.15 -3.02
N TYR A 118 14.75 -14.86 -2.98
CA TYR A 118 13.96 -13.83 -2.30
C TYR A 118 13.38 -12.82 -3.28
N VAL A 119 12.18 -12.31 -2.97
CA VAL A 119 11.52 -11.24 -3.72
C VAL A 119 10.71 -10.37 -2.74
N SER A 120 10.58 -9.08 -3.04
CA SER A 120 9.58 -8.22 -2.39
C SER A 120 8.83 -7.37 -3.39
N ARG A 121 7.51 -7.24 -3.20
CA ARG A 121 6.60 -6.47 -4.08
C ARG A 121 5.50 -5.80 -3.28
N PHE A 122 5.15 -4.57 -3.67
CA PHE A 122 3.95 -3.92 -3.17
C PHE A 122 2.69 -4.63 -3.67
N VAL A 123 1.69 -4.73 -2.81
CA VAL A 123 0.33 -5.11 -3.19
C VAL A 123 -0.25 -3.96 -4.01
N ARG A 124 -0.77 -4.26 -5.21
CA ARG A 124 -1.29 -3.25 -6.16
C ARG A 124 -2.71 -2.80 -5.80
N THR A 125 -2.85 -2.19 -4.62
CA THR A 125 -4.13 -1.66 -4.13
C THR A 125 -4.61 -0.45 -4.94
N SER A 126 -5.91 -0.16 -4.87
CA SER A 126 -6.50 1.06 -5.48
C SER A 126 -5.83 2.33 -4.97
N ARG A 127 -5.61 2.38 -3.65
CA ARG A 127 -4.88 3.44 -2.96
C ARG A 127 -3.50 3.66 -3.57
N LEU A 128 -2.67 2.61 -3.63
CA LEU A 128 -1.29 2.74 -4.11
C LEU A 128 -1.24 3.18 -5.57
N LYS A 129 -2.08 2.60 -6.45
CA LYS A 129 -2.14 3.01 -7.87
C LYS A 129 -2.46 4.50 -8.03
N GLN A 130 -3.36 5.03 -7.21
CA GLN A 130 -3.70 6.45 -7.24
C GLN A 130 -2.56 7.32 -6.70
N GLU A 131 -1.90 6.93 -5.61
CA GLU A 131 -0.74 7.67 -5.10
C GLU A 131 0.43 7.64 -6.11
N GLU A 132 0.62 6.54 -6.84
CA GLU A 132 1.55 6.47 -7.98
C GLU A 132 1.16 7.42 -9.12
N PHE A 133 -0.13 7.53 -9.45
CA PHE A 133 -0.64 8.50 -10.44
C PHE A 133 -0.37 9.95 -10.04
N PHE A 134 -0.48 10.27 -8.76
CA PHE A 134 -0.18 11.62 -8.25
C PHE A 134 1.31 11.85 -7.92
N GLY A 135 2.12 10.79 -7.85
CA GLY A 135 3.53 10.86 -7.45
C GLY A 135 3.74 11.17 -5.96
N GLY A 136 2.77 10.86 -5.10
CA GLY A 136 2.86 11.18 -3.67
C GLY A 136 1.66 10.73 -2.86
N ALA A 137 1.81 10.79 -1.53
CA ALA A 137 0.74 10.44 -0.59
C ALA A 137 -0.48 11.36 -0.76
N LYS A 138 -1.68 10.76 -0.88
CA LYS A 138 -2.96 11.47 -1.04
C LYS A 138 -4.05 10.97 -0.11
N PHE A 139 -3.94 9.72 0.33
CA PHE A 139 -4.89 9.13 1.24
C PHE A 139 -4.51 9.43 2.68
N MET A 140 -5.53 9.69 3.48
CA MET A 140 -5.40 9.91 4.91
C MET A 140 -4.75 8.72 5.61
N LYS A 141 -3.97 9.00 6.64
CA LYS A 141 -3.33 8.00 7.51
C LYS A 141 -3.83 8.15 8.95
N ILE A 142 -3.83 7.06 9.72
CA ILE A 142 -4.18 7.08 11.15
C ILE A 142 -3.25 8.05 11.90
N GLY A 143 -1.97 8.08 11.53
CA GLY A 143 -1.00 9.01 12.10
C GLY A 143 -1.36 10.49 11.94
N ASP A 144 -2.15 10.86 10.91
CA ASP A 144 -2.59 12.23 10.66
C ASP A 144 -3.72 12.68 11.61
N LEU A 145 -4.40 11.73 12.28
CA LEU A 145 -5.59 11.99 13.11
C LEU A 145 -5.23 12.53 14.50
N LYS A 146 -4.63 13.73 14.57
CA LYS A 146 -4.22 14.39 15.83
C LYS A 146 -4.90 15.75 16.00
N GLY A 147 -5.78 15.86 17.00
CA GLY A 147 -6.43 17.12 17.37
C GLY A 147 -7.18 17.79 16.22
N LEU A 148 -7.13 19.13 16.17
CA LEU A 148 -7.76 19.92 15.11
C LEU A 148 -7.20 19.62 13.71
N PHE A 149 -5.92 19.25 13.61
CA PHE A 149 -5.29 18.88 12.34
C PHE A 149 -5.88 17.57 11.77
N GLY A 150 -6.23 16.62 12.64
CA GLY A 150 -6.94 15.41 12.24
C GLY A 150 -8.30 15.72 11.61
N LEU A 151 -9.08 16.63 12.22
CA LEU A 151 -10.36 17.07 11.68
C LEU A 151 -10.20 17.75 10.31
N PHE A 152 -9.18 18.60 10.15
CA PHE A 152 -8.84 19.20 8.87
C PHE A 152 -8.52 18.14 7.80
N SER A 153 -7.69 17.14 8.14
CA SER A 153 -7.31 16.05 7.23
C SER A 153 -8.53 15.24 6.77
N VAL A 154 -9.49 15.02 7.67
CA VAL A 154 -10.78 14.40 7.33
C VAL A 154 -11.56 15.23 6.30
N TYR A 155 -11.70 16.54 6.52
CA TYR A 155 -12.41 17.40 5.57
C TYR A 155 -11.73 17.48 4.20
N ILE A 156 -10.39 17.55 4.16
CA ILE A 156 -9.63 17.51 2.89
C ILE A 156 -9.85 16.19 2.16
N TYR A 157 -9.82 15.06 2.87
CA TYR A 157 -10.08 13.76 2.27
C TYR A 157 -11.49 13.65 1.68
N MET A 158 -12.52 14.07 2.44
CA MET A 158 -13.91 14.10 1.96
C MET A 158 -14.07 15.03 0.75
N LEU A 159 -13.37 16.17 0.74
CA LEU A 159 -13.38 17.11 -0.37
C LEU A 159 -12.73 16.50 -1.63
N ARG A 160 -11.59 15.79 -1.47
CA ARG A 160 -10.92 15.06 -2.55
C ARG A 160 -11.83 14.00 -3.16
N GLU A 161 -12.53 13.24 -2.33
CA GLU A 161 -13.49 12.22 -2.80
C GLU A 161 -14.67 12.87 -3.54
N LYS A 162 -15.31 13.88 -2.96
CA LYS A 162 -16.47 14.57 -3.56
C LYS A 162 -16.15 15.22 -4.90
N LEU A 163 -14.93 15.74 -5.05
CA LEU A 163 -14.44 16.36 -6.28
C LEU A 163 -13.80 15.35 -7.24
N LYS A 164 -13.89 14.05 -6.97
CA LYS A 164 -13.32 12.96 -7.77
C LYS A 164 -11.80 13.07 -7.97
N VAL A 165 -11.12 13.77 -7.06
CA VAL A 165 -9.65 13.78 -7.01
C VAL A 165 -9.17 12.40 -6.59
N LEU A 166 -9.85 11.77 -5.62
CA LEU A 166 -9.66 10.38 -5.25
C LEU A 166 -10.88 9.55 -5.65
N ASP A 167 -10.63 8.34 -6.13
CA ASP A 167 -11.64 7.36 -6.48
C ASP A 167 -11.63 6.21 -5.46
N THR A 168 -12.65 6.18 -4.59
CA THR A 168 -12.78 5.20 -3.51
C THR A 168 -13.62 3.99 -3.91
N SER A 169 -14.08 3.90 -5.16
CA SER A 169 -14.99 2.83 -5.63
C SER A 169 -14.40 1.42 -5.53
N TYR A 170 -13.06 1.31 -5.58
CA TYR A 170 -12.30 0.06 -5.43
C TYR A 170 -11.70 -0.13 -4.03
N GLY A 171 -12.18 0.61 -3.04
CA GLY A 171 -11.62 0.60 -1.68
C GLY A 171 -10.39 1.50 -1.54
N ASN A 172 -9.95 1.67 -0.30
CA ASN A 172 -8.85 2.56 0.11
C ASN A 172 -7.86 1.89 1.10
N GLY A 173 -7.98 0.58 1.28
CA GLY A 173 -7.13 -0.21 2.15
C GLY A 173 -5.71 -0.40 1.62
N THR A 174 -4.82 -0.78 2.53
CA THR A 174 -3.39 -0.95 2.26
C THR A 174 -3.00 -2.42 2.01
N ALA A 175 -3.85 -3.39 2.36
CA ALA A 175 -3.59 -4.82 2.24
C ALA A 175 -2.30 -5.27 2.98
N ASN A 176 -2.09 -4.79 4.20
CA ASN A 176 -0.83 -4.94 4.94
C ASN A 176 -0.90 -5.85 6.20
N THR A 177 -2.09 -6.37 6.55
CA THR A 177 -2.34 -7.00 7.86
C THR A 177 -1.92 -8.47 7.90
N ALA A 178 -2.39 -9.25 6.92
CA ALA A 178 -2.27 -10.71 6.93
C ALA A 178 -2.39 -11.26 5.50
N MET A 179 -2.03 -12.53 5.34
CA MET A 179 -2.26 -13.26 4.10
C MET A 179 -2.90 -14.61 4.36
N ILE A 180 -3.71 -15.06 3.40
CA ILE A 180 -4.28 -16.40 3.38
C ILE A 180 -4.13 -17.01 1.99
N TYR A 181 -3.90 -18.32 1.93
CA TYR A 181 -3.97 -19.08 0.69
C TYR A 181 -5.28 -19.86 0.66
N HIS A 182 -6.13 -19.59 -0.33
CA HIS A 182 -7.45 -20.17 -0.43
C HIS A 182 -7.83 -20.43 -1.88
N HIS A 183 -8.20 -21.67 -2.21
CA HIS A 183 -8.62 -22.09 -3.56
C HIS A 183 -7.67 -21.64 -4.68
N GLY A 184 -6.36 -21.89 -4.50
CA GLY A 184 -5.36 -21.57 -5.52
C GLY A 184 -4.89 -20.11 -5.53
N LYS A 185 -5.45 -19.24 -4.68
CA LYS A 185 -5.15 -17.81 -4.65
C LYS A 185 -4.51 -17.40 -3.33
N LEU A 186 -3.46 -16.59 -3.44
CA LEU A 186 -2.88 -15.89 -2.29
C LEU A 186 -3.57 -14.54 -2.14
N LEU A 187 -4.15 -14.28 -0.98
CA LEU A 187 -4.93 -13.07 -0.72
C LEU A 187 -4.26 -12.26 0.40
N ALA A 188 -3.97 -10.99 0.13
CA ALA A 188 -3.53 -10.00 1.10
C ALA A 188 -4.72 -9.29 1.73
N LEU A 189 -4.70 -9.15 3.06
CA LEU A 189 -5.82 -8.69 3.87
C LEU A 189 -5.55 -7.31 4.49
N HIS A 190 -6.64 -6.60 4.77
CA HIS A 190 -6.67 -5.35 5.52
C HIS A 190 -7.95 -5.32 6.37
N GLU A 191 -7.90 -4.76 7.57
CA GLU A 191 -9.02 -4.81 8.52
C GLU A 191 -10.27 -4.07 8.02
N GLY A 192 -10.09 -3.04 7.19
CA GLY A 192 -11.15 -2.17 6.70
C GLY A 192 -11.51 -2.32 5.22
N ASP A 193 -10.95 -3.29 4.50
CA ASP A 193 -11.18 -3.42 3.05
C ASP A 193 -11.23 -4.87 2.56
N LYS A 194 -11.64 -5.07 1.30
CA LYS A 194 -11.71 -6.38 0.64
C LYS A 194 -10.30 -6.97 0.46
N PRO A 195 -10.16 -8.31 0.45
CA PRO A 195 -8.90 -8.97 0.12
C PRO A 195 -8.38 -8.59 -1.28
N CYS A 196 -7.07 -8.40 -1.40
CA CYS A 196 -6.37 -8.18 -2.67
C CYS A 196 -5.70 -9.48 -3.12
N SER A 197 -5.84 -9.85 -4.40
CA SER A 197 -5.21 -11.04 -5.01
C SER A 197 -4.14 -10.67 -6.01
#